data_AF-A0A7R9VKZ4-F1
#
_entry.id   AF-A0A7R9VKZ4-F1
#
_cell.length_a   1.000
_cell.length_b   1.000
_cell.length_c   1.000
_cell.angle_alpha   90.00
_cell.angle_beta   90.00
_cell.angle_gamma   90.00
#
_symmetry.space_group_name_H-M   'P 1'
#
loop_
_entity.id
_entity.type
_entity.pdbx_description
1 polymer ?
#
loop_
_entity_poly.entity_id
_entity_poly.type
_entity_poly.pdbx_seq_one_letter_code
_entity_poly.pdbx_strand_id
1 'polypeptide(L)'
;MNGRRVAVIIATDGLPSEKGDFDPKVACDNFVRALKSLEALPVWIVIRLCTNERNVVEFYQDLDDQLELPIELLDDFVSEGREVYRKNKWLNYALPLHRCRELGLRHRVFDLIDEALLSKDQLRDFCAFLFGVDKRDIPDAQINWSAFTEKISRLLEGESEQWNPVQNKLTPWIDMALLEKCYGTGTSCDCTIL
;
A
#
# COMPACT_ATOMS: atom_id res chain seq x y z
N MET A 1 -22.45 -1.58 -16.52
CA MET A 1 -21.55 -2.61 -15.96
C MET A 1 -22.12 -3.09 -14.62
N ASN A 2 -22.23 -4.41 -14.39
CA ASN A 2 -22.96 -5.01 -13.25
C ASN A 2 -22.21 -4.97 -11.89
N GLY A 3 -21.43 -3.91 -11.60
CA GLY A 3 -20.70 -3.77 -10.34
C GLY A 3 -19.61 -4.83 -10.07
N ARG A 4 -19.29 -5.68 -11.05
CA ARG A 4 -18.25 -6.71 -10.94
C ARG A 4 -16.87 -6.06 -11.06
N ARG A 5 -15.97 -6.43 -10.15
CA ARG A 5 -14.56 -6.05 -10.14
C ARG A 5 -13.72 -7.32 -10.24
N VAL A 6 -12.62 -7.27 -10.99
CA VAL A 6 -11.70 -8.40 -11.16
C VAL A 6 -10.33 -7.96 -10.66
N ALA A 7 -9.65 -8.82 -9.91
CA ALA A 7 -8.23 -8.65 -9.61
C ALA A 7 -7.44 -9.71 -10.37
N VAL A 8 -6.37 -9.30 -11.04
CA VAL A 8 -5.40 -10.18 -11.71
C VAL A 8 -4.09 -10.07 -10.95
N ILE A 9 -3.67 -11.15 -10.31
CA ILE A 9 -2.44 -11.21 -9.53
C ILE A 9 -1.40 -11.94 -10.37
N ILE A 10 -0.29 -11.26 -10.65
CA ILE A 10 0.87 -11.80 -11.37
C ILE A 10 2.03 -11.86 -10.38
N ALA A 11 2.39 -13.06 -9.95
CA ALA A 11 3.60 -13.28 -9.16
C ALA A 11 4.73 -13.71 -10.11
N THR A 12 5.85 -13.00 -10.06
CA THR A 12 6.98 -13.23 -10.99
C THR A 12 8.31 -12.96 -10.34
N ASP A 13 9.33 -13.73 -10.71
CA ASP A 13 10.73 -13.54 -10.35
C ASP A 13 11.60 -13.18 -11.58
N GLY A 14 10.98 -12.97 -12.74
CA GLY A 14 11.68 -12.73 -14.01
C GLY A 14 10.95 -11.80 -14.97
N LEU A 15 11.64 -11.49 -16.06
CA LEU A 15 11.07 -10.78 -17.19
C LEU A 15 10.06 -11.66 -17.94
N PRO A 16 9.04 -11.06 -18.59
CA PRO A 16 8.16 -11.80 -19.48
C PRO A 16 8.94 -12.64 -20.49
N SER A 17 8.52 -13.89 -20.68
CA SER A 17 9.15 -14.84 -21.60
C SER A 17 8.10 -15.61 -22.39
N GLU A 18 8.49 -16.05 -23.59
CA GLU A 18 7.67 -16.90 -24.46
C GLU A 18 8.38 -18.23 -24.71
N LYS A 19 7.61 -19.29 -24.96
CA LYS A 19 8.18 -20.61 -25.28
C LYS A 19 8.78 -20.60 -26.68
N GLY A 20 10.09 -20.83 -26.79
CA GLY A 20 10.83 -20.91 -28.06
C GLY A 20 11.99 -19.92 -28.10
N ASP A 21 12.70 -19.86 -29.23
CA ASP A 21 13.80 -18.89 -29.46
C ASP A 21 13.22 -17.52 -29.87
N PHE A 22 12.44 -16.92 -28.98
CA PHE A 22 11.93 -15.56 -29.16
C PHE A 22 12.88 -14.54 -28.55
N ASP A 23 13.00 -13.39 -29.20
CA ASP A 23 13.70 -12.24 -28.65
C ASP A 23 13.02 -11.82 -27.33
N PRO A 24 13.75 -11.76 -26.19
CA PRO A 24 13.21 -11.32 -24.91
C PRO A 24 12.48 -9.99 -24.97
N LYS A 25 12.94 -9.06 -25.83
CA LYS A 25 12.27 -7.77 -26.01
C LYS A 25 10.86 -7.93 -26.59
N VAL A 26 10.67 -8.87 -27.52
CA VAL A 26 9.36 -9.15 -28.12
C VAL A 26 8.39 -9.70 -27.07
N ALA A 27 8.86 -10.59 -26.18
CA ALA A 27 8.05 -11.11 -25.08
C ALA A 27 7.61 -9.99 -24.12
N CYS A 28 8.52 -9.09 -23.74
CA CYS A 28 8.19 -7.90 -22.95
C CYS A 28 7.18 -7.00 -23.66
N ASP A 29 7.40 -6.66 -24.94
CA ASP A 29 6.49 -5.81 -25.71
C ASP A 29 5.09 -6.44 -25.82
N ASN A 30 4.99 -7.76 -26.00
CA ASN A 30 3.72 -8.48 -26.06
C ASN A 30 3.01 -8.47 -24.70
N PHE A 31 3.74 -8.65 -23.60
CA PHE A 31 3.21 -8.56 -22.25
C PHE A 31 2.60 -7.18 -21.97
N VAL A 32 3.32 -6.10 -22.29
CA VAL A 32 2.81 -4.73 -22.13
C VAL A 32 1.55 -4.50 -22.96
N ARG A 33 1.49 -4.99 -24.20
CA ARG A 33 0.27 -4.89 -25.03
C ARG A 33 -0.91 -5.66 -24.41
N ALA A 34 -0.65 -6.83 -23.82
CA ALA A 34 -1.68 -7.61 -23.15
C ALA A 34 -2.22 -6.86 -21.93
N LEU A 35 -1.37 -6.27 -21.11
CA LEU A 35 -1.81 -5.44 -19.97
C LEU A 35 -2.62 -4.22 -20.43
N LYS A 36 -2.17 -3.50 -21.47
CA LYS A 36 -2.93 -2.38 -22.06
C LYS A 36 -4.32 -2.78 -22.55
N SER A 37 -4.48 -4.01 -23.05
CA SER A 37 -5.80 -4.48 -23.47
C SER A 37 -6.82 -4.61 -22.32
N LEU A 38 -6.35 -4.62 -21.07
CA LEU A 38 -7.19 -4.70 -19.86
C LEU A 38 -7.64 -3.33 -19.34
N GLU A 39 -7.09 -2.23 -19.84
CA GLU A 39 -7.35 -0.86 -19.37
C GLU A 39 -8.84 -0.49 -19.36
N ALA A 40 -9.56 -0.88 -20.42
CA ALA A 40 -10.98 -0.56 -20.58
C ALA A 40 -11.90 -1.42 -19.69
N LEU A 41 -11.35 -2.37 -18.94
CA LEU A 41 -12.09 -3.30 -18.09
C LEU A 41 -11.96 -2.89 -16.62
N PRO A 42 -12.93 -3.24 -15.76
CA PRO A 42 -12.85 -3.01 -14.32
C PRO A 42 -11.90 -4.01 -13.63
N VAL A 43 -10.64 -4.01 -14.07
CA VAL A 43 -9.57 -4.90 -13.61
C VAL A 43 -8.59 -4.11 -12.73
N TRP A 44 -8.19 -4.70 -11.62
CA TRP A 44 -7.03 -4.28 -10.81
C TRP A 44 -5.92 -5.28 -11.06
N ILE A 45 -4.72 -4.83 -11.40
CA ILE A 45 -3.59 -5.72 -11.69
C ILE A 45 -2.58 -5.56 -10.56
N VAL A 46 -2.24 -6.64 -9.88
CA VAL A 46 -1.17 -6.64 -8.88
C VAL A 46 0.00 -7.42 -9.44
N ILE A 47 1.15 -6.75 -9.58
CA ILE A 47 2.42 -7.37 -9.92
C ILE A 47 3.20 -7.55 -8.63
N ARG A 48 3.32 -8.80 -8.19
CA ARG A 48 4.10 -9.17 -7.02
C ARG A 48 5.47 -9.62 -7.48
N LEU A 49 6.49 -8.82 -7.19
CA LEU A 49 7.88 -9.16 -7.44
C LEU A 49 8.36 -10.15 -6.38
N CYS A 50 8.84 -11.30 -6.86
CA CYS A 50 9.42 -12.36 -6.05
C CYS A 50 10.95 -12.39 -6.20
N THR A 51 11.55 -11.29 -6.65
CA THR A 51 12.97 -11.18 -6.96
C THR A 51 13.49 -9.78 -6.63
N ASN A 52 14.77 -9.72 -6.27
CA ASN A 52 15.52 -8.47 -6.14
C ASN A 52 16.46 -8.26 -7.33
N GLU A 53 16.28 -9.03 -8.42
CA GLU A 53 17.05 -8.87 -9.65
C GLU A 53 16.77 -7.51 -10.27
N ARG A 54 17.79 -6.66 -10.28
CA ARG A 54 17.69 -5.24 -10.63
C ARG A 54 17.01 -4.99 -11.97
N ASN A 55 17.36 -5.74 -13.01
CA ASN A 55 16.76 -5.60 -14.35
C ASN A 55 15.28 -5.99 -14.39
N VAL A 56 14.83 -6.89 -13.52
CA VAL A 56 13.42 -7.28 -13.42
C VAL A 56 12.65 -6.18 -12.70
N VAL A 57 13.16 -5.72 -11.56
CA VAL A 57 12.56 -4.62 -10.78
C VAL A 57 12.45 -3.36 -11.61
N GLU A 58 13.53 -2.94 -12.28
CA GLU A 58 13.55 -1.75 -13.16
C GLU A 58 12.53 -1.87 -14.29
N PHE A 59 12.37 -3.04 -14.92
CA PHE A 59 11.36 -3.24 -15.97
C PHE A 59 9.94 -3.01 -15.48
N TYR A 60 9.58 -3.56 -14.31
CA TYR A 60 8.22 -3.42 -13.78
C TYR A 60 7.96 -2.04 -13.15
N GLN A 61 8.99 -1.36 -12.63
CA GLN A 61 8.90 0.04 -12.22
C GLN A 61 8.68 0.96 -13.41
N ASP A 62 9.47 0.80 -14.49
CA ASP A 62 9.27 1.53 -15.74
C ASP A 62 7.88 1.28 -16.34
N LEU A 63 7.33 0.08 -16.15
CA LEU A 63 6.00 -0.28 -16.58
C LEU A 63 4.91 0.50 -15.83
N ASP A 64 5.06 0.65 -14.52
CA ASP A 64 4.15 1.42 -13.67
C ASP A 64 4.17 2.91 -14.06
N ASP A 65 5.38 3.47 -14.26
CA ASP A 65 5.57 4.88 -14.66
C ASP A 65 5.02 5.19 -16.06
N GLN A 66 5.08 4.24 -17.00
CA GLN A 66 4.72 4.45 -18.41
C GLN A 66 3.24 4.23 -18.70
N LEU A 67 2.50 3.62 -17.77
CA LEU A 67 1.15 3.16 -18.00
C LEU A 67 0.17 3.92 -17.10
N GLU A 68 -0.84 4.57 -17.69
CA GLU A 68 -2.02 5.05 -16.94
C GLU A 68 -2.95 3.87 -16.51
N LEU A 69 -2.39 2.66 -16.37
CA LEU A 69 -3.13 1.46 -16.00
C LEU A 69 -3.33 1.39 -14.47
N PRO A 70 -4.41 0.75 -14.02
CA PRO A 70 -4.63 0.48 -12.61
C PRO A 70 -3.78 -0.73 -12.16
N ILE A 71 -2.46 -0.55 -12.16
CA ILE A 71 -1.44 -1.51 -11.69
C ILE A 71 -1.02 -1.15 -10.27
N GLU A 72 -0.77 -2.19 -9.46
CA GLU A 72 -0.08 -2.10 -8.17
C GLU A 72 1.19 -2.94 -8.28
N LEU A 73 2.35 -2.30 -8.13
CA LEU A 73 3.62 -3.01 -8.03
C LEU A 73 3.94 -3.22 -6.55
N LEU A 74 4.13 -4.48 -6.14
CA LEU A 74 4.49 -4.84 -4.78
C LEU A 74 5.82 -5.59 -4.79
N ASP A 75 6.78 -5.07 -4.03
CA ASP A 75 8.04 -5.74 -3.72
C ASP A 75 7.91 -6.59 -2.44
N ASP A 76 9.05 -7.05 -1.91
CA ASP A 76 9.10 -7.84 -0.69
C ASP A 76 8.51 -7.10 0.52
N PHE A 77 7.86 -7.87 1.39
CA PHE A 77 7.19 -7.38 2.60
C PHE A 77 8.01 -6.42 3.47
N VAL A 78 9.32 -6.65 3.59
CA VAL A 78 10.18 -5.83 4.45
C VAL A 78 10.53 -4.52 3.77
N SER A 79 10.82 -4.54 2.48
CA SER A 79 11.11 -3.34 1.69
C SER A 79 9.89 -2.42 1.60
N GLU A 80 8.71 -2.98 1.32
CA GLU A 80 7.40 -2.30 1.39
C GLU A 80 7.15 -1.67 2.76
N GLY A 81 7.38 -2.45 3.83
CA GLY A 81 7.22 -1.97 5.20
C GLY A 81 8.14 -0.77 5.51
N ARG A 82 9.34 -0.72 4.94
CA ARG A 82 10.26 0.42 5.09
C ARG A 82 9.75 1.65 4.35
N GLU A 83 9.15 1.50 3.17
CA GLU A 83 8.57 2.61 2.41
C GLU A 83 7.40 3.23 3.16
N VAL A 84 6.46 2.39 3.59
CA VAL A 84 5.35 2.81 4.45
C VAL A 84 5.87 3.48 5.72
N TYR A 85 6.87 2.92 6.38
CA TYR A 85 7.46 3.52 7.59
C TYR A 85 8.12 4.89 7.30
N ARG A 86 8.74 5.10 6.14
CA ARG A 86 9.33 6.41 5.80
C ARG A 86 8.27 7.51 5.72
N LYS A 87 7.06 7.20 5.20
CA LYS A 87 5.97 8.17 5.02
C LYS A 87 5.03 8.26 6.22
N ASN A 88 4.66 7.11 6.78
CA ASN A 88 3.66 6.94 7.82
C ASN A 88 4.27 6.14 9.00
N LYS A 89 5.25 6.73 9.70
CA LYS A 89 5.98 6.11 10.83
C LYS A 89 5.09 5.56 11.96
N TRP A 90 3.89 6.12 12.09
CA TRP A 90 2.89 5.73 13.06
C TRP A 90 2.23 4.38 12.74
N LEU A 91 2.33 3.90 11.50
CA LEU A 91 1.71 2.65 11.05
C LEU A 91 2.70 1.49 11.14
N ASN A 92 2.27 0.41 11.78
CA ASN A 92 2.90 -0.89 11.63
C ASN A 92 2.35 -1.58 10.37
N TYR A 93 3.13 -1.57 9.29
CA TYR A 93 2.80 -2.32 8.07
C TYR A 93 3.01 -3.82 8.30
N ALA A 94 2.02 -4.48 8.88
CA ALA A 94 2.10 -5.89 9.21
C ALA A 94 1.71 -6.80 8.04
N LEU A 95 2.09 -8.08 8.17
CA LEU A 95 1.91 -9.09 7.13
C LEU A 95 0.46 -9.23 6.62
N PRO A 96 -0.61 -9.18 7.46
CA PRO A 96 -1.97 -9.28 6.95
C PRO A 96 -2.32 -8.16 5.96
N LEU A 97 -1.87 -6.93 6.21
CA LEU A 97 -2.11 -5.79 5.31
C LEU A 97 -1.40 -5.99 3.97
N HIS A 98 -0.13 -6.43 4.02
CA HIS A 98 0.62 -6.75 2.80
C HIS A 98 -0.04 -7.87 1.99
N ARG A 99 -0.50 -8.95 2.64
CA ARG A 99 -1.21 -10.05 1.96
C ARG A 99 -2.53 -9.60 1.35
N CYS A 100 -3.24 -8.69 2.00
CA CYS A 100 -4.45 -8.11 1.42
C CYS A 100 -4.15 -7.37 0.10
N ARG A 101 -3.09 -6.55 0.06
CA ARG A 101 -2.64 -5.85 -1.16
C ARG A 101 -2.23 -6.85 -2.25
N GLU A 102 -1.39 -7.84 -1.91
CA GLU A 102 -1.00 -8.91 -2.85
C GLU A 102 -2.18 -9.68 -3.47
N LEU A 103 -3.29 -9.82 -2.72
CA LEU A 103 -4.50 -10.50 -3.19
C LEU A 103 -5.46 -9.59 -3.97
N GLY A 104 -5.05 -8.36 -4.28
CA GLY A 104 -5.81 -7.41 -5.08
C GLY A 104 -6.88 -6.65 -4.32
N LEU A 105 -6.73 -6.49 -3.00
CA LEU A 105 -7.58 -5.60 -2.22
C LEU A 105 -7.27 -4.14 -2.58
N ARG A 106 -8.00 -3.64 -3.56
CA ARG A 106 -7.90 -2.24 -3.97
C ARG A 106 -8.65 -1.32 -3.01
N HIS A 107 -7.93 -0.42 -2.35
CA HIS A 107 -8.50 0.71 -1.64
C HIS A 107 -7.56 1.92 -1.74
N ARG A 108 -8.10 3.09 -2.09
CA ARG A 108 -7.31 4.31 -2.35
C ARG A 108 -6.32 4.67 -1.23
N VAL A 109 -6.66 4.40 0.02
CA VAL A 109 -5.74 4.70 1.14
C VAL A 109 -4.50 3.82 1.14
N PHE A 110 -4.57 2.60 0.59
CA PHE A 110 -3.41 1.69 0.49
C PHE A 110 -2.48 2.07 -0.65
N ASP A 111 -3.01 2.67 -1.71
CA ASP A 111 -2.17 3.27 -2.77
C ASP A 111 -1.34 4.45 -2.22
N LEU A 112 -1.75 5.06 -1.10
CA LEU A 112 -1.14 6.29 -0.59
C LEU A 112 -0.17 6.08 0.59
N ILE A 113 -0.20 4.93 1.27
CA ILE A 113 0.54 4.75 2.54
C ILE A 113 2.07 4.69 2.37
N ASP A 114 2.55 4.30 1.19
CA ASP A 114 3.94 4.23 0.76
C ASP A 114 4.36 5.45 -0.07
N GLU A 115 3.40 6.15 -0.68
CA GLU A 115 3.65 7.38 -1.45
C GLU A 115 3.79 8.64 -0.57
N ALA A 116 2.88 8.84 0.39
CA ALA A 116 2.74 10.09 1.12
C ALA A 116 2.26 9.92 2.56
N LEU A 117 2.52 10.94 3.41
CA LEU A 117 1.86 11.02 4.71
C LEU A 117 0.36 11.23 4.47
N LEU A 118 -0.48 10.36 5.02
CA LEU A 118 -1.93 10.49 4.84
C LEU A 118 -2.44 11.82 5.41
N SER A 119 -3.41 12.46 4.77
CA SER A 119 -4.17 13.54 5.39
C SER A 119 -5.03 13.03 6.55
N LYS A 120 -5.54 13.91 7.41
CA LYS A 120 -6.41 13.53 8.54
C LYS A 120 -7.69 12.79 8.10
N ASP A 121 -8.23 13.11 6.92
CA ASP A 121 -9.40 12.42 6.38
C ASP A 121 -9.06 11.02 5.87
N GLN A 122 -7.92 10.90 5.17
CA GLN A 122 -7.40 9.61 4.69
C GLN A 122 -6.98 8.71 5.85
N LEU A 123 -6.40 9.28 6.91
CA LEU A 123 -6.09 8.58 8.16
C LEU A 123 -7.36 8.00 8.78
N ARG A 124 -8.44 8.80 8.86
CA ARG A 124 -9.74 8.33 9.36
C ARG A 124 -10.30 7.20 8.50
N ASP A 125 -10.20 7.30 7.18
CA ASP A 125 -10.59 6.24 6.25
C ASP A 125 -9.76 4.96 6.44
N PHE A 126 -8.45 5.11 6.59
CA PHE A 126 -7.53 4.02 6.86
C PHE A 126 -7.88 3.30 8.17
N CYS A 127 -8.11 4.04 9.26
CA CYS A 127 -8.50 3.45 10.55
C CYS A 127 -9.86 2.74 10.48
N ALA A 128 -10.84 3.32 9.79
CA ALA A 128 -12.14 2.66 9.59
C ALA A 128 -11.98 1.32 8.89
N PHE A 129 -11.14 1.29 7.85
CA PHE A 129 -10.82 0.08 7.13
C PHE A 129 -10.09 -0.94 8.01
N LEU A 130 -9.00 -0.51 8.68
CA LEU A 130 -8.13 -1.38 9.47
C LEU A 130 -8.88 -2.11 10.58
N PHE A 131 -9.76 -1.40 11.30
CA PHE A 131 -10.53 -1.95 12.41
C PHE A 131 -11.89 -2.52 11.99
N GLY A 132 -12.24 -2.48 10.70
CA GLY A 132 -13.51 -3.01 10.19
C GLY A 132 -14.75 -2.30 10.75
N VAL A 133 -14.67 -1.00 11.00
CA VAL A 133 -15.76 -0.17 11.56
C VAL A 133 -16.26 0.84 10.53
N ASP A 134 -17.49 1.34 10.72
CA ASP A 134 -18.00 2.41 9.87
C ASP A 134 -17.25 3.73 10.14
N LYS A 135 -16.87 4.45 9.07
CA LYS A 135 -16.21 5.76 9.18
C LYS A 135 -17.00 6.74 10.06
N ARG A 136 -18.33 6.66 10.04
CA ARG A 136 -19.23 7.51 10.85
C ARG A 136 -19.05 7.28 12.35
N ASP A 137 -18.59 6.10 12.76
CA ASP A 137 -18.35 5.75 14.16
C ASP A 137 -16.97 6.20 14.66
N ILE A 138 -16.13 6.72 13.75
CA ILE A 138 -14.85 7.34 14.07
C ILE A 138 -15.03 8.86 14.04
N PRO A 139 -14.67 9.60 15.11
CA PRO A 139 -14.72 11.06 15.13
C PRO A 139 -13.90 11.69 13.99
N ASP A 140 -14.30 12.88 13.56
CA ASP A 140 -13.56 13.60 12.54
C ASP A 140 -12.23 14.12 13.11
N ALA A 141 -11.11 13.65 12.56
CA ALA A 141 -9.77 13.99 13.01
C ALA A 141 -9.41 15.47 12.78
N GLN A 142 -10.04 16.16 11.82
CA GLN A 142 -9.84 17.59 11.58
C GLN A 142 -10.58 18.44 12.62
N ILE A 143 -11.78 18.01 13.01
CA ILE A 143 -12.65 18.76 13.92
C ILE A 143 -12.30 18.48 15.38
N ASN A 144 -12.07 17.21 15.74
CA ASN A 144 -11.84 16.79 17.11
C ASN A 144 -10.77 15.69 17.20
N TRP A 145 -9.52 16.14 17.16
CA TRP A 145 -8.35 15.26 17.24
C TRP A 145 -8.32 14.42 18.53
N SER A 146 -8.65 15.00 19.68
CA SER A 146 -8.67 14.27 20.96
C SER A 146 -9.68 13.13 21.01
N ALA A 147 -10.90 13.36 20.50
CA ALA A 147 -11.91 12.31 20.44
C ALA A 147 -11.53 11.24 19.42
N PHE A 148 -10.89 11.63 18.31
CA PHE A 148 -10.36 10.70 17.33
C PHE A 148 -9.30 9.79 17.96
N THR A 149 -8.26 10.34 18.59
CA THR A 149 -7.19 9.54 19.20
C THR A 149 -7.70 8.67 20.33
N GLU A 150 -8.62 9.15 21.17
CA GLU A 150 -9.27 8.33 22.20
C GLU A 150 -10.03 7.15 21.59
N LYS A 151 -10.78 7.36 20.49
CA LYS A 151 -11.48 6.29 19.79
C LYS A 151 -10.50 5.26 19.21
N ILE A 152 -9.42 5.71 18.57
CA ILE A 152 -8.41 4.81 17.99
C ILE A 152 -7.70 4.00 19.08
N SER A 153 -7.32 4.61 20.20
CA SER A 153 -6.73 3.89 21.34
C SER A 153 -7.64 2.77 21.84
N ARG A 154 -8.94 3.04 22.01
CA ARG A 154 -9.92 2.03 22.43
C ARG A 154 -10.10 0.89 21.42
N LEU A 155 -10.05 1.18 20.13
CA LEU A 155 -10.10 0.14 19.09
C LEU A 155 -8.84 -0.72 19.14
N LEU A 156 -7.68 -0.10 19.30
CA LEU A 156 -6.38 -0.76 19.36
C LEU A 156 -6.24 -1.69 20.59
N GLU A 157 -6.86 -1.35 21.72
CA GLU A 157 -6.92 -2.22 22.92
C GLU A 157 -7.59 -3.58 22.65
N GLY A 158 -8.46 -3.66 21.64
CA GLY A 158 -9.13 -4.90 21.23
C GLY A 158 -8.30 -5.78 20.30
N GLU A 159 -7.16 -5.29 19.81
CA GLU A 159 -6.34 -5.96 18.79
C GLU A 159 -5.10 -6.63 19.40
N SER A 160 -4.66 -7.71 18.77
CA SER A 160 -3.37 -8.32 19.08
C SER A 160 -2.22 -7.57 18.41
N GLU A 161 -1.07 -7.53 19.07
CA GLU A 161 0.15 -7.00 18.47
C GLU A 161 0.54 -7.81 17.23
N GLN A 162 1.11 -7.11 16.25
CA GLN A 162 1.53 -7.66 14.98
C GLN A 162 3.04 -7.53 14.79
N TRP A 163 3.61 -8.46 14.03
CA TRP A 163 5.01 -8.38 13.67
C TRP A 163 5.30 -7.15 12.82
N ASN A 164 6.19 -6.30 13.32
CA ASN A 164 6.67 -5.11 12.63
C ASN A 164 7.94 -5.43 11.82
N PRO A 165 7.89 -5.38 10.47
CA PRO A 165 9.03 -5.78 9.64
C PRO A 165 10.21 -4.81 9.73
N VAL A 166 9.97 -3.56 10.14
CA VAL A 166 11.02 -2.52 10.24
C VAL A 166 11.70 -2.59 11.61
N GLN A 167 10.93 -2.82 12.67
CA GLN A 167 11.43 -2.86 14.05
C GLN A 167 11.82 -4.28 14.52
N ASN A 168 11.48 -5.32 13.76
CA ASN A 168 11.81 -6.72 14.05
C ASN A 168 11.29 -7.20 15.42
N LYS A 169 10.08 -6.79 15.79
CA LYS A 169 9.38 -7.16 17.04
C LYS A 169 7.87 -7.05 16.87
N LEU A 170 7.12 -7.63 17.81
CA LEU A 170 5.67 -7.41 17.89
C LEU A 170 5.41 -5.98 18.38
N THR A 171 4.52 -5.27 17.69
CA THR A 171 4.02 -3.95 18.10
C THR A 171 2.54 -3.82 17.76
N PRO A 172 1.81 -2.88 18.36
CA PRO A 172 0.46 -2.54 17.93
C PRO A 172 0.41 -2.15 16.45
N TRP A 173 -0.78 -2.17 15.86
CA TRP A 173 -1.03 -1.69 14.49
C TRP A 173 -0.71 -0.21 14.30
N ILE A 174 -0.99 0.61 15.32
CA ILE A 174 -0.80 2.05 15.32
C ILE A 174 0.03 2.42 16.54
N ASP A 175 1.17 3.09 16.33
CA ASP A 175 1.94 3.73 17.39
C ASP A 175 1.30 5.09 17.71
N MET A 176 0.55 5.14 18.82
CA MET A 176 -0.19 6.35 19.22
C MET A 176 0.72 7.55 19.51
N ALA A 177 1.96 7.31 19.98
CA ALA A 177 2.90 8.41 20.26
C ALA A 177 3.44 9.00 18.95
N LEU A 178 3.77 8.16 17.97
CA LEU A 178 4.18 8.61 16.65
C LEU A 178 3.00 9.23 15.87
N LEU A 179 1.79 8.71 16.04
CA LEU A 179 0.59 9.29 15.44
C LEU A 179 0.37 10.73 15.93
N GLU A 180 0.44 10.94 17.24
CA GLU A 180 0.35 12.27 17.85
C GLU A 180 1.46 13.19 17.34
N LYS A 181 2.68 12.67 17.21
CA LYS A 181 3.80 13.45 16.66
C LYS A 181 3.58 13.86 15.19
N CYS A 182 2.96 13.00 14.38
CA CYS A 182 2.71 13.27 12.97
C CYS A 182 1.53 14.22 12.72
N TYR A 183 0.51 14.20 13.58
CA TYR A 183 -0.79 14.84 13.31
C TYR A 183 -1.32 15.76 14.42
N GLY A 184 -0.77 15.63 15.62
CA GLY A 184 -1.11 16.41 16.79
C GLY A 184 -0.86 17.90 16.55
N THR A 185 -1.75 18.72 17.09
CA THR A 185 -1.62 20.17 17.00
C THR A 185 -0.56 20.67 17.98
N GLY A 186 0.71 20.65 17.57
CA GLY A 186 1.76 21.38 18.29
C GLY A 186 3.19 20.87 18.20
N THR A 187 3.78 20.76 17.01
CA THR A 187 5.04 21.47 16.62
C THR A 187 5.27 21.18 15.14
N SER A 188 5.53 22.20 14.32
CA SER A 188 5.98 21.99 12.95
C SER A 188 7.24 21.12 12.96
N CYS A 189 7.17 19.94 12.36
CA CYS A 189 8.36 19.39 11.73
C CYS A 189 8.48 20.11 10.39
N ASP A 190 9.24 21.21 10.38
CA ASP A 190 9.85 21.71 9.16
C ASP A 190 10.72 20.59 8.59
N CYS A 191 10.17 19.81 7.66
CA CYS A 191 10.98 19.07 6.70
C CYS A 191 11.41 20.06 5.64
N THR A 192 12.47 20.81 5.94
CA THR A 192 13.19 21.58 4.92
C THR A 192 13.80 20.58 3.94
N ILE A 193 13.25 20.55 2.73
CA ILE A 193 13.86 19.90 1.58
C ILE A 193 15.06 20.76 1.18
N LEU A 194 16.26 20.20 1.31
CA LEU A 194 17.42 20.57 0.51
C LEU A 194 17.77 19.38 -0.37
#